data_AF-A0A4Y2BQG8-F1
#
_entry.id   AF-A0A4Y2BQG8-F1
#
_cell.length_a   1.000
_cell.length_b   1.000
_cell.length_c   1.000
_cell.angle_alpha   90.00
_cell.angle_beta   90.00
_cell.angle_gamma   90.00
#
_symmetry.space_group_name_H-M   'P 1'
#
loop_
_entity.id
_entity.type
_entity.pdbx_description
1 polymer ?
#
loop_
_entity_poly.entity_id
_entity_poly.type
_entity_poly.pdbx_seq_one_letter_code
_entity_poly.pdbx_strand_id
1 'polypeptide(L)'
;MKEIEHTIVYLDLRNIGIGNIEILVNQFVYLKDYLEKNNINQNCEATMKLSVEEKWLKFFADTKHIDQKSCPTKLCEYEFAIPAHNANVERIFSLMSTQWSDERNRLSVETTEAILICRYNFKMTCAQFYNYLKEENDIIKKVKSPLKYDWAKRD
;
A
#
# COMPACT_ATOMS: atom_id res chain seq x y z
N MET A 1 -2.32 -28.46 9.69
CA MET A 1 -1.56 -27.96 10.85
C MET A 1 -0.11 -27.69 10.48
N LYS A 2 0.66 -28.68 9.98
CA LYS A 2 2.06 -28.50 9.51
C LYS A 2 2.29 -27.36 8.51
N GLU A 3 1.39 -27.19 7.53
CA GLU A 3 1.51 -26.10 6.52
C GLU A 3 1.35 -24.70 7.14
N ILE A 4 0.50 -24.58 8.15
CA ILE A 4 0.26 -23.31 8.87
C ILE A 4 1.49 -22.99 9.72
N GLU A 5 2.06 -23.98 10.41
CA GLU A 5 3.30 -23.83 11.17
C GLU A 5 4.46 -23.39 10.28
N HIS A 6 4.62 -23.98 9.09
CA HIS A 6 5.64 -23.56 8.12
C HIS A 6 5.45 -22.11 7.67
N THR A 7 4.20 -21.68 7.45
CA THR A 7 3.87 -20.31 7.05
C THR A 7 4.19 -19.31 8.17
N ILE A 8 3.89 -19.66 9.42
CA ILE A 8 4.20 -18.83 10.58
C ILE A 8 5.71 -18.67 10.73
N VAL A 9 6.47 -19.78 10.68
CA VAL A 9 7.94 -19.75 10.72
C VAL A 9 8.51 -18.88 9.59
N TYR A 10 7.95 -19.00 8.39
CA TYR A 10 8.36 -18.17 7.25
C TYR A 10 8.13 -16.67 7.47
N LEU A 11 7.01 -16.29 8.11
CA LEU A 11 6.65 -14.90 8.38
C LEU A 11 7.49 -14.32 9.53
N ASP A 12 7.77 -15.12 10.55
CA ASP A 12 8.67 -14.75 11.66
C ASP A 12 10.10 -14.48 11.15
N LEU A 13 10.60 -15.30 10.22
CA LEU A 13 11.90 -15.07 9.57
C LEU A 13 11.98 -13.73 8.83
N ARG A 14 10.84 -13.18 8.39
CA ARG A 14 10.73 -11.88 7.73
C ARG A 14 10.38 -10.74 8.68
N ASN A 15 10.47 -10.99 9.99
CA ASN A 15 10.13 -10.05 11.06
C ASN A 15 8.66 -9.58 11.01
N ILE A 16 7.78 -10.38 10.39
CA ILE A 16 6.34 -10.18 10.40
C ILE A 16 5.84 -10.97 11.61
N GLY A 17 5.98 -10.36 12.80
CA GLY A 17 5.65 -11.00 14.07
C GLY A 17 4.15 -11.27 14.20
N ILE A 18 3.68 -12.35 13.59
CA ILE A 18 2.37 -12.92 13.84
C ILE A 18 2.49 -13.58 15.20
N GLY A 19 1.71 -13.12 16.18
CA GLY A 19 1.83 -13.59 17.56
C GLY A 19 1.66 -15.11 17.70
N ASN A 20 1.66 -15.59 18.95
CA ASN A 20 1.45 -17.01 19.26
C ASN A 20 0.26 -17.62 18.46
N ILE A 21 0.43 -18.86 17.98
CA ILE A 21 -0.56 -19.65 17.24
C ILE A 21 -1.95 -19.57 17.89
N GLU A 22 -2.03 -19.55 19.21
CA GLU A 22 -3.28 -19.43 19.94
C GLU A 22 -4.04 -18.13 19.62
N ILE A 23 -3.33 -16.99 19.58
CA ILE A 23 -3.89 -15.68 19.22
C ILE A 23 -4.38 -15.72 17.78
N LEU A 24 -3.57 -16.28 16.88
CA LEU A 24 -3.91 -16.41 15.46
C LEU A 24 -5.22 -17.20 15.28
N VAL A 25 -5.32 -18.36 15.92
CA VAL A 25 -6.51 -19.23 15.85
C VAL A 25 -7.74 -18.49 16.39
N ASN A 26 -7.63 -17.83 17.54
CA ASN A 26 -8.74 -17.08 18.12
C ASN A 26 -9.24 -15.95 17.20
N GLN A 27 -8.33 -15.21 16.58
CA GLN A 27 -8.69 -14.16 15.63
C GLN A 27 -9.30 -14.71 14.34
N PHE A 28 -8.85 -15.87 13.86
CA PHE A 28 -9.48 -16.54 12.72
C PHE A 28 -10.88 -17.06 13.04
N VAL A 29 -11.11 -17.59 14.24
CA VAL A 29 -12.45 -17.98 14.69
C VAL A 29 -13.37 -16.76 14.71
N TYR A 30 -12.88 -15.64 15.26
CA TYR A 30 -13.64 -14.38 15.25
C TYR A 30 -13.98 -13.90 13.83
N LEU A 31 -13.01 -13.93 12.92
CA LEU A 31 -13.22 -13.58 11.51
C LEU A 31 -14.29 -14.48 10.88
N LYS A 32 -14.23 -15.79 11.13
CA LYS A 32 -15.22 -16.74 10.63
C LYS A 32 -16.62 -16.41 11.15
N ASP A 33 -16.77 -16.20 12.46
CA ASP A 33 -18.05 -15.82 13.07
C ASP A 33 -18.58 -14.50 12.51
N TYR A 34 -17.69 -13.53 12.26
CA TYR A 34 -18.04 -12.26 11.64
C TYR A 34 -18.57 -12.45 10.22
N LEU A 35 -17.91 -13.28 9.41
CA LEU A 35 -18.34 -13.56 8.04
C LEU A 35 -19.70 -14.28 8.02
N GLU A 36 -19.90 -15.25 8.90
CA GLU A 36 -21.17 -15.97 9.03
C GLU A 36 -22.31 -15.02 9.43
N LYS A 37 -22.10 -14.15 10.42
CA LYS A 37 -23.09 -13.14 10.84
C LYS A 37 -23.43 -12.14 9.72
N ASN A 38 -22.43 -11.71 8.95
CA ASN A 38 -22.66 -10.79 7.82
C ASN A 38 -23.40 -11.46 6.66
N ASN A 39 -23.13 -12.74 6.40
CA ASN A 39 -23.86 -13.51 5.38
C ASN A 39 -25.34 -13.74 5.73
N ILE A 40 -25.68 -13.78 7.03
CA ILE A 40 -27.07 -13.97 7.50
C ILE A 40 -27.84 -12.64 7.55
N ASN A 41 -27.18 -11.54 7.92
CA ASN A 41 -27.86 -10.26 8.24
C ASN A 41 -27.93 -9.26 7.07
N GLN A 42 -27.12 -9.41 6.02
CA GLN A 42 -27.18 -8.58 4.82
C GLN A 42 -27.79 -9.36 3.66
N ASN A 43 -28.76 -8.74 2.98
CA ASN A 43 -29.27 -9.20 1.69
C ASN A 43 -28.05 -9.55 0.80
N CYS A 44 -27.86 -10.85 0.57
CA CYS A 44 -26.61 -11.50 0.15
C CYS A 44 -26.00 -10.92 -1.14
N GLU A 45 -26.78 -10.18 -1.93
CA GLU A 45 -26.33 -9.49 -3.14
C GLU A 45 -25.36 -8.32 -2.88
N ALA A 46 -25.48 -7.56 -1.79
CA ALA A 46 -24.70 -6.35 -1.59
C ALA A 46 -23.25 -6.65 -1.16
N THR A 47 -23.06 -7.67 -0.31
CA THR A 47 -21.75 -8.12 0.17
C THR A 47 -21.01 -9.02 -0.81
N MET A 48 -21.72 -9.80 -1.63
CA MET A 48 -21.09 -10.61 -2.68
C MET A 48 -20.45 -9.76 -3.78
N LYS A 49 -20.98 -8.55 -4.05
CA LYS A 49 -20.46 -7.63 -5.07
C LYS A 49 -19.17 -6.89 -4.68
N LEU A 50 -18.79 -6.92 -3.40
CA LEU A 50 -17.58 -6.26 -2.94
C LEU A 50 -16.31 -7.01 -3.38
N SER A 51 -15.28 -6.26 -3.73
CA SER A 51 -13.94 -6.78 -3.97
C SER A 51 -13.36 -7.42 -2.69
N VAL A 52 -12.28 -8.20 -2.83
CA VAL A 52 -11.63 -8.84 -1.67
C VAL A 52 -11.06 -7.77 -0.73
N GLU A 53 -10.49 -6.71 -1.29
CA GLU A 53 -9.96 -5.55 -0.57
C GLU A 53 -11.06 -4.85 0.23
N GLU A 54 -12.22 -4.59 -0.40
CA GLU A 54 -13.36 -3.96 0.26
C GLU A 54 -13.91 -4.79 1.42
N LYS A 55 -13.90 -6.13 1.29
CA LYS A 55 -14.31 -7.04 2.37
C LYS A 55 -13.37 -6.95 3.57
N TRP A 56 -12.06 -6.91 3.34
CA TRP A 56 -11.07 -6.73 4.41
C TRP A 56 -11.19 -5.36 5.07
N LEU A 57 -11.34 -4.29 4.27
CA LEU A 57 -11.53 -2.93 4.79
C LEU A 57 -12.77 -2.84 5.69
N LYS A 58 -13.89 -3.46 5.27
CA LYS A 58 -15.11 -3.52 6.07
C LYS A 58 -14.89 -4.27 7.39
N PHE A 59 -14.28 -5.45 7.34
CA PHE A 59 -13.92 -6.20 8.56
C PHE A 59 -13.06 -5.38 9.52
N PHE A 60 -12.03 -4.69 9.01
CA PHE A 60 -11.15 -3.87 9.85
C PHE A 60 -11.82 -2.61 10.41
N ALA A 61 -12.78 -2.04 9.69
CA ALA A 61 -13.59 -0.91 10.16
C ALA A 61 -14.59 -1.33 11.25
N ASP A 62 -15.26 -2.48 11.06
CA ASP A 62 -16.28 -2.97 11.98
C ASP A 62 -15.66 -3.58 13.26
N THR A 63 -14.43 -4.09 13.17
CA THR A 63 -13.70 -4.67 14.31
C THR A 63 -12.98 -3.58 15.12
N LYS A 64 -13.51 -3.27 16.31
CA LYS A 64 -13.00 -2.20 17.19
C LYS A 64 -11.75 -2.61 17.99
N HIS A 65 -11.67 -3.85 18.44
CA HIS A 65 -10.58 -4.30 19.31
C HIS A 65 -9.37 -4.76 18.49
N ILE A 66 -8.19 -4.23 18.81
CA ILE A 66 -6.96 -4.58 18.10
C ILE A 66 -6.59 -6.06 18.29
N ASP A 67 -6.89 -6.61 19.46
CA ASP A 67 -6.63 -8.03 19.80
C ASP A 67 -7.46 -9.01 18.96
N GLN A 68 -8.49 -8.53 18.25
CA GLN A 68 -9.34 -9.33 17.36
C GLN A 68 -8.88 -9.28 15.89
N LYS A 69 -8.03 -8.31 15.52
CA LYS A 69 -7.63 -8.09 14.11
C LYS A 69 -6.12 -7.99 13.87
N SER A 70 -5.29 -7.97 14.91
CA SER A 70 -3.86 -7.67 14.77
C SER A 70 -3.10 -8.64 13.86
N CYS A 71 -3.41 -9.93 13.88
CA CYS A 71 -2.78 -10.92 12.99
C CYS A 71 -3.33 -10.85 11.56
N PRO A 72 -4.67 -10.86 11.30
CA PRO A 72 -5.21 -10.65 9.96
C PRO A 72 -4.74 -9.34 9.32
N THR A 73 -4.63 -8.25 10.08
CA THR A 73 -4.10 -6.98 9.57
C THR A 73 -2.68 -7.14 9.04
N LYS A 74 -1.76 -7.73 9.81
CA LYS A 74 -0.37 -7.96 9.37
C LYS A 74 -0.29 -8.87 8.14
N LEU A 75 -1.14 -9.90 8.09
CA LEU A 75 -1.20 -10.82 6.95
C LEU A 75 -1.68 -10.10 5.68
N CYS A 76 -2.76 -9.32 5.78
CA CYS A 76 -3.26 -8.54 4.67
C CYS A 76 -2.25 -7.49 4.22
N GLU A 77 -1.62 -6.76 5.14
CA GLU A 77 -0.58 -5.77 4.82
C GLU A 77 0.57 -6.42 4.05
N TYR A 78 1.04 -7.59 4.48
CA TYR A 78 2.10 -8.31 3.79
C TYR A 78 1.66 -8.80 2.41
N GLU A 79 0.51 -9.46 2.31
CA GLU A 79 0.02 -10.03 1.05
C GLU A 79 -0.25 -8.92 0.03
N PHE A 80 -0.92 -7.83 0.43
CA PHE A 80 -1.23 -6.71 -0.46
C PHE A 80 -0.02 -5.81 -0.76
N ALA A 81 1.06 -5.88 0.03
CA ALA A 81 2.32 -5.23 -0.31
C ALA A 81 3.03 -5.92 -1.49
N ILE A 82 2.70 -7.19 -1.78
CA ILE A 82 3.24 -7.92 -2.92
C ILE A 82 2.34 -7.63 -4.14
N PRO A 83 2.86 -7.00 -5.20
CA PRO A 83 2.08 -6.79 -6.41
C PRO A 83 1.73 -8.15 -7.03
N ALA A 84 0.44 -8.39 -7.28
CA ALA A 84 -0.02 -9.63 -7.92
C ALA A 84 0.52 -9.82 -9.35
N HIS A 85 0.95 -8.74 -10.01
CA HIS A 85 1.52 -8.76 -11.35
C HIS A 85 2.69 -7.80 -11.45
N ASN A 86 3.67 -8.15 -12.29
CA ASN A 86 4.81 -7.30 -12.62
C ASN A 86 4.44 -6.06 -13.47
N ALA A 87 3.18 -5.85 -13.86
CA ALA A 87 2.77 -4.84 -14.83
C ALA A 87 3.07 -3.42 -14.33
N ASN A 88 2.92 -3.18 -13.03
CA ASN A 88 3.28 -1.90 -12.41
C ASN A 88 4.77 -1.62 -12.52
N VAL A 89 5.59 -2.65 -12.30
CA VAL A 89 7.06 -2.57 -12.40
C VAL A 89 7.49 -2.37 -13.86
N GLU A 90 6.92 -3.14 -14.80
CA GLU A 90 7.16 -3.00 -16.23
C GLU A 90 6.76 -1.61 -16.75
N ARG A 91 5.68 -1.03 -16.23
CA ARG A 91 5.27 0.34 -16.56
C ARG A 91 6.29 1.36 -16.08
N ILE A 92 6.84 1.20 -14.88
CA ILE A 92 7.90 2.07 -14.35
C ILE A 92 9.17 1.93 -15.21
N PHE A 93 9.58 0.70 -15.55
CA PHE A 93 10.72 0.48 -16.44
C PHE A 93 10.52 1.08 -17.82
N SER A 94 9.33 0.95 -18.41
CA SER A 94 9.00 1.57 -19.69
C SER A 94 9.13 3.10 -19.61
N LEU A 95 8.60 3.71 -18.55
CA LEU A 95 8.74 5.15 -18.32
C LEU A 95 10.21 5.55 -18.14
N MET A 96 10.99 4.75 -17.40
CA MET A 96 12.41 4.97 -17.17
C MET A 96 13.20 4.94 -18.48
N SER A 97 13.01 3.91 -19.31
CA SER A 97 13.65 3.81 -20.63
C SER A 97 13.28 4.96 -21.57
N THR A 98 12.11 5.58 -21.39
CA THR A 98 11.70 6.76 -22.18
C THR A 98 12.40 8.04 -21.71
N GLN A 99 12.76 8.14 -20.42
CA GLN A 99 13.44 9.31 -19.83
C GLN A 99 14.97 9.17 -19.84
N TRP A 100 15.47 7.93 -19.81
CA TRP A 100 16.88 7.56 -19.76
C TRP A 100 17.27 6.94 -21.11
N SER A 101 17.26 7.75 -22.17
CA SER A 101 17.80 7.34 -23.47
C SER A 101 19.13 8.06 -23.74
N ASP A 102 20.07 7.35 -24.38
CA ASP A 102 21.42 7.85 -24.67
C ASP A 102 21.43 9.14 -25.52
N GLU A 103 20.34 9.40 -26.24
CA GLU A 103 20.17 10.52 -27.17
C GLU A 103 19.67 11.80 -26.48
N ARG A 104 19.14 11.72 -25.24
CA ARG A 104 18.49 12.88 -24.61
C ARG A 104 18.60 12.86 -23.07
N ASN A 105 19.65 13.53 -22.60
CA ASN A 105 19.89 14.07 -21.25
C ASN A 105 20.67 13.19 -20.27
N ARG A 106 21.82 13.74 -19.81
CA ARG A 106 22.58 13.30 -18.62
C ARG A 106 21.86 13.72 -17.33
N LEU A 107 20.60 13.32 -17.17
CA LEU A 107 19.92 13.54 -15.88
C LEU A 107 20.58 12.69 -14.81
N SER A 108 20.68 13.22 -13.60
CA SER A 108 21.12 12.42 -12.46
C SER A 108 20.07 11.34 -12.15
N VAL A 109 20.50 10.28 -11.46
CA VAL A 109 19.59 9.19 -11.06
C VAL A 109 18.46 9.73 -10.20
N GLU A 110 18.77 10.65 -9.28
CA GLU A 110 17.80 11.29 -8.36
C GLU A 110 16.77 12.11 -9.13
N THR A 111 17.21 12.79 -10.20
CA THR A 111 16.30 13.59 -11.04
C THR A 111 15.36 12.68 -11.83
N THR A 112 15.88 11.58 -12.38
CA THR A 112 15.08 10.58 -13.09
C THR A 112 14.08 9.92 -12.16
N GLU A 113 14.48 9.55 -10.94
CA GLU A 113 13.61 9.01 -9.91
C GLU A 113 12.47 9.97 -9.56
N ALA A 114 12.77 11.25 -9.31
CA ALA A 114 11.76 12.27 -9.01
C ALA A 114 10.76 12.45 -10.17
N ILE A 115 11.23 12.44 -11.42
CA ILE A 115 10.36 12.52 -12.60
C ILE A 115 9.44 11.29 -12.68
N LEU A 116 9.98 10.10 -12.45
CA LEU A 116 9.21 8.85 -12.48
C LEU A 116 8.14 8.84 -11.39
N ILE A 117 8.48 9.21 -10.16
CA ILE A 117 7.54 9.32 -9.04
C ILE A 117 6.42 10.29 -9.40
N CYS A 118 6.76 11.49 -9.90
CA CYS A 118 5.77 12.48 -10.29
C CYS A 118 4.86 11.94 -11.40
N ARG A 119 5.42 11.40 -12.48
CA ARG A 119 4.64 10.93 -13.64
C ARG A 119 3.80 9.70 -13.34
N TYR A 120 4.26 8.82 -12.45
CA TYR A 120 3.53 7.63 -12.06
C TYR A 120 2.34 7.95 -11.14
N ASN A 121 2.55 8.84 -10.16
CA ASN A 121 1.55 9.18 -9.16
C ASN A 121 0.55 10.25 -9.64
N PHE A 122 1.02 11.27 -10.37
CA PHE A 122 0.15 12.32 -10.90
C PHE A 122 -0.33 11.93 -12.30
N LYS A 123 -1.44 11.18 -12.36
CA LYS A 123 -2.12 10.77 -13.60
C LYS A 123 -2.88 11.93 -14.27
N MET A 124 -2.21 13.05 -14.46
CA MET A 124 -2.77 14.27 -15.02
C MET A 124 -1.82 14.86 -16.07
N THR A 125 -2.36 15.64 -16.99
CA THR A 125 -1.54 16.37 -17.97
C THR A 125 -0.70 17.45 -17.28
N CYS A 126 0.37 17.92 -17.92
CA CYS A 126 1.18 19.01 -17.38
C CYS A 126 0.35 20.27 -17.10
N ALA A 127 -0.67 20.56 -17.92
CA ALA A 127 -1.57 21.69 -17.71
C ALA A 127 -2.45 21.51 -16.46
N GLN A 128 -3.02 20.32 -16.28
CA GLN A 128 -3.78 19.98 -15.08
C GLN A 128 -2.90 19.98 -13.83
N PHE A 129 -1.68 19.45 -13.92
CA PHE A 129 -0.71 19.48 -12.82
C PHE A 129 -0.33 20.90 -12.43
N TYR A 130 -0.11 21.78 -13.40
CA TYR A 130 0.14 23.18 -13.14
C TYR A 130 -1.02 23.85 -12.39
N ASN A 131 -2.25 23.63 -12.84
CA ASN A 131 -3.43 24.17 -12.17
C ASN A 131 -3.59 23.58 -10.76
N TYR A 132 -3.38 22.26 -10.61
CA TYR A 132 -3.39 21.57 -9.33
C TYR A 132 -2.39 22.18 -8.34
N LEU A 133 -1.14 22.41 -8.76
CA LEU A 133 -0.14 23.07 -7.92
C LEU A 133 -0.53 24.50 -7.56
N LYS A 134 -1.13 25.24 -8.50
CA LYS A 134 -1.55 26.63 -8.29
C LYS A 134 -2.68 26.73 -7.26
N GLU A 135 -3.59 25.76 -7.25
CA GLU A 135 -4.73 25.67 -6.33
C GLU A 135 -4.31 25.10 -4.96
N GLU A 136 -3.41 24.12 -4.94
CA GLU A 136 -2.89 23.45 -3.74
C GLU A 136 -1.71 24.24 -3.11
N ASN A 137 -2.06 25.29 -2.37
CA ASN A 137 -1.07 26.19 -1.74
C ASN A 137 -0.06 25.49 -0.83
N ASP A 138 -0.41 24.35 -0.23
CA ASP A 138 0.44 23.68 0.74
C ASP A 138 1.63 22.94 0.11
N ILE A 139 1.49 22.43 -1.12
CA ILE A 139 2.62 21.86 -1.86
C ILE A 139 3.62 22.97 -2.22
N ILE A 140 3.13 24.09 -2.74
CA ILE A 140 3.98 25.24 -3.08
C ILE A 140 4.70 25.78 -1.83
N LYS A 141 4.00 25.90 -0.70
CA LYS A 141 4.61 26.31 0.58
C LYS A 141 5.72 25.35 1.00
N LYS A 142 5.49 24.03 0.91
CA LYS A 142 6.51 23.01 1.25
C LYS A 142 7.71 23.08 0.31
N VAL A 143 7.51 23.25 -1.00
CA VAL A 143 8.60 23.38 -1.98
C VAL A 143 9.40 24.67 -1.78
N LYS A 144 8.76 25.75 -1.35
CA LYS A 144 9.43 27.01 -0.99
C LYS A 144 10.04 26.99 0.40
N SER A 145 9.69 26.02 1.23
CA SER A 145 10.15 25.94 2.61
C SER A 145 11.67 25.76 2.66
N PRO A 146 12.35 26.48 3.57
CA PRO A 146 13.79 26.29 3.80
C PRO A 146 14.12 24.90 4.37
N LEU A 147 13.13 24.14 4.84
CA LEU A 147 13.30 22.76 5.33
C LEU A 147 13.98 21.83 4.29
N LYS A 148 13.81 22.11 3.00
CA LYS A 148 14.46 21.32 1.93
C LYS A 148 15.99 21.40 1.92
N TYR A 149 16.57 22.39 2.63
CA TYR A 149 18.01 22.57 2.76
C TYR A 149 18.53 22.16 4.14
N ASP A 150 17.71 21.53 4.99
CA ASP A 150 18.15 21.17 6.35
C ASP A 150 19.29 20.14 6.36
N TRP A 151 19.42 19.32 5.32
CA TRP A 151 20.57 18.43 5.14
C TRP A 151 21.88 19.19 4.93
N ALA A 152 21.85 20.40 4.35
CA ALA A 152 23.01 21.24 4.10
C ALA A 152 23.41 22.12 5.30
N LYS A 153 22.65 22.07 6.40
CA LYS A 153 22.98 22.75 7.67
C LYS A 153 23.74 21.86 8.65
N ARG A 154 24.01 20.60 8.27
CA ARG A 154 24.80 19.65 9.06
C ARG A 154 26.26 19.72 8.62
N ASP A 155 26.87 20.90 8.75
CA ASP A 155 28.31 21.12 8.68
C ASP A 155 28.72 22.11 9.79
#